data_AF-A0A8S4Q9T1-F1
#
_entry.id   AF-A0A8S4Q9T1-F1
#
_cell.length_a   1.000
_cell.length_b   1.000
_cell.length_c   1.000
_cell.angle_alpha   90.00
_cell.angle_beta   90.00
_cell.angle_gamma   90.00
#
_symmetry.space_group_name_H-M   'P 1'
#
loop_
_entity.id
_entity.type
_entity.pdbx_description
1 polymer ?
#
loop_
_entity_poly.entity_id
_entity_poly.type
_entity_poly.pdbx_seq_one_letter_code
_entity_poly.pdbx_strand_id
1 'polypeptide(L)'
;MKFLSTILILSCIPLIQCWSCGEGKITEGLAWIIALPTETKSINKCCEDHDRRYDNFCSGIGSIPLKTADFLFERCLENTNNRYARFVVKPLFTAAIQLNSWWKKITNNFC
;
A
#
# COMPACT_ATOMS: atom_id res chain seq x y z
N MET A 1 -48.83 8.36 2.96
CA MET A 1 -47.47 8.46 3.52
C MET A 1 -46.53 7.71 2.60
N LYS A 2 -45.60 8.43 1.97
CA LYS A 2 -44.71 7.97 0.89
C LYS A 2 -43.49 7.27 1.51
N PHE A 3 -43.35 5.96 1.33
CA PHE A 3 -42.10 5.22 1.63
C PHE A 3 -41.68 4.42 0.40
N LEU A 4 -41.38 5.15 -0.67
CA LEU A 4 -40.96 4.57 -1.96
C LEU A 4 -39.63 5.17 -2.44
N SER A 5 -38.75 5.57 -1.51
CA SER A 5 -37.58 6.39 -1.87
C SER A 5 -36.36 6.12 -1.00
N THR A 6 -35.92 4.87 -0.88
CA THR A 6 -34.61 4.57 -0.27
C THR A 6 -33.93 3.28 -0.75
N ILE A 7 -34.13 2.86 -2.00
CA ILE A 7 -33.28 1.81 -2.60
C ILE A 7 -32.94 2.23 -4.03
N LEU A 8 -32.16 3.31 -4.16
CA LEU A 8 -31.61 3.73 -5.45
C LEU A 8 -30.23 4.38 -5.28
N ILE A 9 -29.35 3.75 -4.50
CA ILE A 9 -27.90 4.05 -4.48
C ILE A 9 -27.14 2.74 -4.22
N LEU A 10 -27.35 1.72 -5.07
CA LEU A 10 -26.47 0.53 -5.12
C LEU A 10 -26.08 0.20 -6.56
N SER A 11 -25.87 1.24 -7.36
CA SER A 11 -25.31 1.10 -8.70
C SER A 11 -24.30 2.23 -8.90
N CYS A 12 -23.06 1.84 -9.20
CA CYS A 12 -21.88 2.69 -9.43
C CYS A 12 -21.19 3.24 -8.17
N ILE A 13 -20.57 2.35 -7.39
CA ILE A 13 -19.21 2.68 -6.92
C ILE A 13 -18.30 2.29 -8.09
N PRO A 14 -17.85 3.21 -8.97
CA PRO A 14 -16.70 2.89 -9.79
C PRO A 14 -15.59 2.46 -8.82
N LEU A 15 -14.89 1.37 -9.16
CA LEU A 15 -13.67 0.90 -8.49
C LEU A 15 -12.62 2.02 -8.53
N ILE A 16 -12.80 3.07 -7.74
CA ILE A 16 -11.75 3.99 -7.36
C ILE A 16 -10.91 3.12 -6.44
N GLN A 17 -9.85 2.51 -6.97
CA GLN A 17 -8.88 1.86 -6.10
C GLN A 17 -8.34 2.95 -5.19
N CYS A 18 -8.73 2.87 -3.92
CA CYS A 18 -8.23 3.77 -2.90
C CYS A 18 -6.71 3.65 -2.84
N TRP A 19 -6.05 4.78 -2.66
CA TRP A 19 -4.61 4.79 -2.50
C TRP A 19 -4.24 4.03 -1.20
N SER A 20 -3.40 3.01 -1.32
CA SER A 20 -3.01 2.11 -0.22
C SER A 20 -1.58 2.33 0.26
N CYS A 21 -0.76 3.10 -0.47
CA CYS A 21 0.62 3.30 -0.05
C CYS A 21 0.71 4.35 1.07
N GLY A 22 1.21 3.94 2.24
CA GLY A 22 1.45 4.81 3.38
C GLY A 22 0.78 4.29 4.64
N GLU A 23 1.30 4.68 5.80
CA GLU A 23 0.74 4.39 7.11
C GLU A 23 0.15 5.68 7.70
N GLY A 24 -1.14 5.90 7.45
CA GLY A 24 -1.89 7.08 7.85
C GLY A 24 -1.78 8.27 6.89
N LYS A 25 -2.67 9.26 7.07
CA LYS A 25 -2.93 10.35 6.09
C LYS A 25 -1.71 11.13 5.61
N ILE A 26 -0.72 11.36 6.49
CA ILE A 26 0.46 12.16 6.13
C ILE A 26 1.37 11.38 5.19
N THR A 27 1.71 10.15 5.56
CA THR A 27 2.61 9.31 4.76
C THR A 27 1.91 8.82 3.49
N GLU A 28 0.57 8.63 3.53
CA GLU A 28 -0.27 8.40 2.35
C GLU A 28 -0.13 9.54 1.33
N GLY A 29 -0.29 10.79 1.76
CA GLY A 29 -0.15 11.96 0.89
C GLY A 29 1.25 12.09 0.29
N LEU A 30 2.29 11.86 1.10
CA LEU A 30 3.69 11.88 0.61
C LEU A 30 3.95 10.75 -0.40
N ALA A 31 3.48 9.54 -0.12
CA ALA A 31 3.62 8.41 -1.03
C ALA A 31 2.92 8.68 -2.36
N TRP A 32 1.72 9.28 -2.32
CA TRP A 32 1.00 9.68 -3.51
C TRP A 32 1.80 10.70 -4.35
N ILE A 33 2.32 11.75 -3.71
CA ILE A 33 3.15 12.77 -4.38
C ILE A 33 4.40 12.15 -5.03
N ILE A 34 5.07 11.24 -4.32
CA ILE A 34 6.25 10.52 -4.85
C ILE A 34 5.86 9.68 -6.07
N ALA A 35 4.69 9.04 -6.06
CA ALA A 35 4.23 8.18 -7.15
C ALA A 35 3.59 8.93 -8.33
N LEU A 36 3.27 10.22 -8.19
CA LEU A 36 2.59 11.03 -9.22
C LEU A 36 3.18 10.91 -10.64
N PRO A 37 4.51 10.89 -10.84
CA PRO A 37 5.09 10.79 -12.19
C PRO A 37 5.03 9.37 -12.80
N THR A 38 4.36 8.44 -12.14
CA THR A 38 4.23 7.03 -12.55
C THR A 38 2.79 6.66 -12.88
N GLU A 39 2.61 5.44 -13.41
CA GLU A 39 1.28 4.84 -13.51
C GLU A 39 0.87 4.37 -12.11
N THR A 40 0.14 5.23 -11.38
CA THR A 40 -0.10 5.07 -9.95
C THR A 40 -0.80 3.76 -9.57
N LYS A 41 -1.57 3.16 -10.48
CA LYS A 41 -2.27 1.89 -10.24
C LYS A 41 -1.31 0.72 -10.03
N SER A 42 -0.22 0.62 -10.80
CA SER A 42 0.76 -0.46 -10.58
C SER A 42 1.51 -0.29 -9.27
N ILE A 43 1.83 0.95 -8.88
CA ILE A 43 2.42 1.25 -7.57
C ILE A 43 1.43 0.89 -6.45
N ASN A 44 0.17 1.30 -6.59
CA ASN A 44 -0.87 1.04 -5.60
C ASN A 44 -1.06 -0.46 -5.36
N LYS A 45 -1.07 -1.24 -6.45
CA LYS A 45 -1.16 -2.70 -6.36
C LYS A 45 0.00 -3.32 -5.58
N CYS A 46 1.21 -2.79 -5.71
CA CYS A 46 2.33 -3.25 -4.89
C CYS A 46 2.09 -2.99 -3.40
N CYS A 47 1.51 -1.84 -3.05
CA CYS A 47 1.16 -1.49 -1.67
C CYS A 47 0.02 -2.36 -1.13
N GLU A 48 -1.08 -2.54 -1.88
CA GLU A 48 -2.17 -3.44 -1.51
C GLU A 48 -1.66 -4.86 -1.20
N ASP A 49 -0.76 -5.37 -2.04
CA ASP A 49 -0.17 -6.69 -1.86
C ASP A 49 0.83 -6.74 -0.68
N HIS A 50 1.46 -5.62 -0.31
CA HIS A 50 2.34 -5.51 0.87
C HIS A 50 1.53 -5.44 2.16
N ASP A 51 0.53 -4.56 2.22
CA ASP A 51 -0.38 -4.41 3.35
C ASP A 51 -1.08 -5.73 3.68
N ARG A 52 -1.61 -6.42 2.66
CA ARG A 52 -2.25 -7.74 2.86
C ARG A 52 -1.31 -8.77 3.49
N ARG A 53 -0.01 -8.75 3.13
CA ARG A 53 0.97 -9.67 3.73
C ARG A 53 1.33 -9.26 5.15
N TYR A 54 1.36 -7.96 5.42
CA TYR A 54 1.55 -7.41 6.75
C TYR A 54 0.39 -7.79 7.68
N ASP A 55 -0.85 -7.60 7.22
CA ASP A 55 -2.06 -7.98 7.94
C ASP A 55 -2.09 -9.48 8.23
N ASN A 56 -1.76 -10.32 7.24
CA ASN A 56 -1.66 -11.77 7.42
C ASN A 56 -0.58 -12.16 8.46
N PHE A 57 0.54 -11.42 8.49
CA PHE A 57 1.57 -11.59 9.53
C PHE A 57 1.03 -11.24 10.91
N CYS A 58 0.37 -10.10 11.04
CA CYS A 58 -0.21 -9.64 12.29
C CYS A 58 -1.38 -10.50 12.78
N SER A 59 -2.15 -11.11 11.87
CA SER A 59 -3.27 -12.00 12.20
C SER A 59 -2.86 -13.46 12.40
N GLY A 60 -1.60 -13.83 12.11
CA GLY A 60 -1.10 -15.20 12.21
C GLY A 60 -1.66 -16.17 11.15
N ILE A 61 -2.22 -15.68 10.04
CA ILE A 61 -2.85 -16.50 9.01
C ILE A 61 -1.92 -16.63 7.79
N GLY A 62 -1.35 -17.82 7.57
CA GLY A 62 -0.51 -18.08 6.39
C GLY A 62 0.67 -17.10 6.24
N SER A 63 1.24 -16.68 7.37
CA SER A 63 2.14 -15.53 7.44
C SER A 63 3.53 -15.83 6.90
N ILE A 64 3.98 -15.01 5.97
CA ILE A 64 5.41 -14.91 5.63
C ILE A 64 6.08 -13.93 6.61
N PRO A 65 7.40 -14.03 6.84
CA PRO A 65 8.12 -13.03 7.62
C PRO A 65 7.99 -11.62 7.01
N LEU A 66 7.92 -10.57 7.85
CA LEU A 66 7.87 -9.17 7.40
C LEU A 66 8.99 -8.83 6.40
N LYS A 67 10.20 -9.32 6.65
CA LYS A 67 11.33 -9.15 5.72
C LYS A 67 11.05 -9.73 4.33
N THR A 68 10.30 -10.82 4.25
CA THR A 68 9.88 -11.42 2.98
C THR A 68 8.79 -10.59 2.31
N ALA A 69 7.86 -10.00 3.07
CA ALA A 69 6.88 -9.05 2.53
C ALA A 69 7.58 -7.83 1.92
N ASP A 70 8.54 -7.23 2.63
CA ASP A 70 9.33 -6.10 2.17
C ASP A 70 10.11 -6.43 0.88
N PHE A 71 10.75 -7.60 0.84
CA PHE A 71 11.44 -8.08 -0.37
C PHE A 71 10.50 -8.23 -1.57
N LEU A 72 9.31 -8.80 -1.38
CA LEU A 72 8.32 -8.98 -2.44
C LEU A 72 7.77 -7.63 -2.93
N PHE A 73 7.63 -6.65 -2.03
CA PHE A 73 7.26 -5.29 -2.38
C PHE A 73 8.33 -4.61 -3.24
N GLU A 74 9.61 -4.68 -2.86
CA GLU A 74 10.72 -4.15 -3.66
C GLU A 74 10.75 -4.76 -5.06
N ARG A 75 10.54 -6.09 -5.14
CA ARG A 75 10.46 -6.83 -6.40
C ARG A 75 9.27 -6.38 -7.25
N CYS A 76 8.14 -6.07 -6.64
CA CYS A 76 6.97 -5.54 -7.35
C CYS A 76 7.27 -4.18 -8.00
N LEU A 77 7.90 -3.26 -7.26
CA LEU A 77 8.31 -1.95 -7.77
C LEU A 77 9.41 -2.05 -8.85
N GLU A 78 10.31 -3.03 -8.72
CA GLU A 78 11.33 -3.30 -9.74
C GLU A 78 10.71 -3.78 -11.07
N ASN A 79 9.66 -4.58 -11.01
CA ASN A 79 8.98 -5.13 -12.18
C ASN A 79 8.01 -4.13 -12.85
N THR A 80 7.79 -2.95 -12.30
CA THR A 80 6.96 -1.93 -12.92
C THR A 80 7.59 -1.44 -14.23
N ASN A 81 6.82 -1.19 -15.29
CA ASN A 81 7.35 -0.76 -16.59
C ASN A 81 7.86 0.69 -16.65
N ASN A 82 7.71 1.44 -15.57
CA ASN A 82 8.07 2.85 -15.50
C ASN A 82 9.50 3.04 -14.94
N ARG A 83 10.36 3.79 -15.65
CA ARG A 83 11.74 4.06 -15.20
C ARG A 83 11.78 4.87 -13.90
N TYR A 84 10.93 5.88 -13.76
CA TYR A 84 10.83 6.68 -12.53
C TYR A 84 10.39 5.80 -11.34
N ALA A 85 9.50 4.83 -11.56
CA ALA A 85 9.14 3.85 -10.53
C ALA A 85 10.37 3.07 -10.02
N ARG A 86 11.21 2.57 -10.93
CA ARG A 86 12.40 1.76 -10.57
C ARG A 86 13.52 2.55 -9.91
N PHE A 87 13.74 3.79 -10.33
CA PHE A 87 14.89 4.59 -9.91
C PHE A 87 14.58 5.66 -8.86
N VAL A 88 13.31 6.02 -8.66
CA VAL A 88 12.90 7.04 -7.68
C VAL A 88 11.90 6.47 -6.67
N VAL A 89 10.78 5.92 -7.13
CA VAL A 89 9.74 5.41 -6.21
C VAL A 89 10.27 4.23 -5.39
N LYS A 90 10.89 3.24 -6.04
CA LYS A 90 11.47 2.07 -5.37
C LYS A 90 12.42 2.46 -4.23
N PRO A 91 13.53 3.18 -4.45
CA PRO A 91 14.45 3.49 -3.35
C PRO A 91 13.80 4.31 -2.23
N LEU A 92 12.89 5.25 -2.55
CA LEU A 92 12.20 6.04 -1.54
C LEU A 92 11.24 5.19 -0.69
N PHE A 93 10.44 4.34 -1.33
CA PHE A 93 9.49 3.47 -0.64
C PHE A 93 10.21 2.38 0.16
N THR A 94 11.28 1.81 -0.40
CA THR A 94 12.17 0.88 0.33
C THR A 94 12.74 1.53 1.60
N ALA A 95 13.26 2.76 1.51
CA ALA A 95 13.78 3.47 2.66
C ALA A 95 12.68 3.74 3.71
N ALA A 96 11.48 4.12 3.28
CA ALA A 96 10.35 4.36 4.17
C ALA A 96 9.93 3.09 4.93
N ILE A 97 9.85 1.94 4.24
CA ILE A 97 9.52 0.66 4.87
C ILE A 97 10.61 0.22 5.85
N GLN A 98 11.88 0.35 5.48
CA GLN A 98 12.98 0.00 6.40
C GLN A 98 12.99 0.87 7.66
N LEU A 99 12.72 2.17 7.50
CA LEU A 99 12.59 3.09 8.64
C LEU A 99 11.40 2.68 9.53
N ASN A 100 10.26 2.34 8.92
CA ASN A 100 9.08 1.89 9.66
C ASN A 100 9.34 0.57 10.42
N SER A 101 9.93 -0.42 9.75
CA SER A 101 10.31 -1.70 10.35
C SER A 101 11.33 -1.52 11.50
N TRP A 102 12.28 -0.59 11.35
CA TRP A 102 13.20 -0.22 12.43
C TRP A 102 12.48 0.44 13.61
N TRP A 103 11.57 1.38 13.35
CA TRP A 103 10.78 2.06 14.38
C TRP A 103 9.93 1.06 15.18
N LYS A 104 9.19 0.20 14.47
CA LYS A 104 8.36 -0.87 15.04
C LYS A 104 9.15 -1.85 15.91
N LYS A 105 10.38 -2.17 15.50
CA LYS A 105 11.31 -2.99 16.31
C LYS A 105 11.73 -2.29 17.60
N ILE A 106 11.98 -0.98 17.56
CA ILE A 106 12.36 -0.20 18.76
C ILE A 106 11.20 -0.08 19.74
N THR A 107 9.98 0.08 19.23
CA THR A 107 8.77 0.21 20.06
C THR A 107 8.19 -1.12 20.51
N ASN A 108 8.79 -2.26 20.14
CA ASN A 108 8.25 -3.61 20.34
C ASN A 108 6.79 -3.77 19.85
N ASN A 109 6.43 -3.01 18.81
CA ASN A 109 5.10 -3.01 18.19
C ASN A 109 5.30 -3.38 16.71
N PHE A 110 5.23 -4.68 16.42
CA PHE A 110 5.31 -5.18 15.03
C PHE A 110 3.96 -5.09 14.30
N CYS A 111 2.91 -4.81 15.08
CA CYS A 111 1.52 -4.57 14.79
C CYS A 111 1.04 -3.64 15.92
#